data_AF-A0A524N7H6-F1
#
_entry.id   AF-A0A524N7H6-F1
#
_cell.length_a   1.000
_cell.length_b   1.000
_cell.length_c   1.000
_cell.angle_alpha   90.00
_cell.angle_beta   90.00
_cell.angle_gamma   90.00
#
_symmetry.space_group_name_H-M   'P 1'
#
loop_
_entity.id
_entity.type
_entity.pdbx_description
1 polymer ?
#
loop_
_entity_poly.entity_id
_entity_poly.type
_entity_poly.pdbx_seq_one_letter_code
_entity_poly.pdbx_strand_id
1 'polypeptide(L)' 'MVQVVEADWGDDERRLTPSISVLVGDAGGAYPSGNTLLVRGAGESVMIDPSVTVVARGGAPVPVDAVINSHS' A
#
# COMPACT_ATOMS: atom_id res chain seq x y z
N MET A 1 8.99 -6.71 20.21
CA MET A 1 8.80 -7.22 18.83
C MET A 1 7.46 -6.69 18.36
N VAL A 2 7.44 -5.82 17.33
CA VAL A 2 6.18 -5.31 16.77
C VAL A 2 5.65 -6.37 15.81
N GLN A 3 4.40 -6.79 15.98
CA GLN A 3 3.75 -7.71 15.06
C GLN A 3 3.35 -6.90 13.81
N VAL A 4 4.07 -7.12 12.71
CA VAL A 4 3.70 -6.54 11.42
C VAL A 4 2.54 -7.36 10.88
N VAL A 5 1.35 -6.76 10.76
CA VAL A 5 0.23 -7.37 10.05
C VAL A 5 0.62 -7.43 8.58
N GLU A 6 0.73 -8.62 8.00
CA GLU A 6 1.05 -8.78 6.59
C GLU A 6 -0.06 -8.22 5.70
N ALA A 7 0.33 -7.55 4.61
CA ALA A 7 -0.63 -7.05 3.64
C ALA A 7 -0.94 -8.20 2.68
N ASP A 8 -2.22 -8.52 2.49
CA ASP A 8 -2.64 -9.46 1.46
C ASP A 8 -2.54 -8.79 0.08
N TRP A 9 -1.34 -8.78 -0.49
CA TRP A 9 -1.06 -8.21 -1.81
C TRP A 9 -0.25 -9.14 -2.72
N GLY A 10 -0.04 -10.38 -2.28
CA GLY A 10 0.60 -11.46 -3.05
C GLY A 10 1.99 -11.10 -3.60
N ASP A 11 2.31 -11.64 -4.78
CA ASP A 11 3.57 -11.40 -5.49
C ASP A 11 3.76 -9.94 -5.94
N ASP A 12 2.68 -9.15 -5.92
CA ASP A 12 2.71 -7.72 -6.23
C ASP A 12 3.10 -6.87 -5.00
N GLU A 13 3.28 -7.47 -3.80
CA GLU A 13 3.84 -6.76 -2.65
C GLU A 13 5.36 -6.60 -2.83
N ARG A 14 5.82 -5.40 -3.16
CA ARG A 14 7.25 -5.09 -3.08
C ARG A 14 7.59 -4.53 -1.71
N ARG A 15 8.01 -5.40 -0.79
CA ARG A 15 8.46 -5.01 0.55
C ARG A 15 9.82 -4.30 0.49
N LEU A 16 9.90 -3.08 1.01
CA LEU A 16 11.14 -2.27 1.07
C LEU A 16 11.84 -2.40 2.42
N THR A 17 11.05 -2.43 3.50
CA THR A 17 11.50 -2.67 4.88
C THR A 17 10.45 -3.50 5.61
N PRO A 18 10.67 -3.93 6.87
CA PRO A 18 9.63 -4.63 7.63
C PRO A 18 8.31 -3.85 7.78
N SER A 19 8.33 -2.52 7.71
CA SER A 19 7.16 -1.66 7.90
C SER A 19 6.69 -0.95 6.63
N ILE A 20 7.45 -1.04 5.52
CA ILE A 20 7.19 -0.28 4.30
C ILE A 20 7.09 -1.22 3.12
N SER A 21 5.95 -1.18 2.43
CA SER A 21 5.71 -1.94 1.21
C SER A 21 5.18 -1.04 0.11
N VAL A 22 5.59 -1.30 -1.12
CA VAL A 22 4.90 -0.80 -2.30
C VAL A 22 3.88 -1.86 -2.71
N LEU A 23 2.60 -1.47 -2.74
CA LEU A 23 1.54 -2.21 -3.37
C LEU A 23 1.63 -1.94 -4.87
N VAL A 24 2.28 -2.85 -5.59
CA VAL A 24 2.51 -2.68 -7.02
C VAL A 24 1.18 -2.84 -7.74
N GLY A 25 0.85 -1.87 -8.56
CA GLY A 25 -0.35 -1.91 -9.37
C GLY A 25 -0.14 -2.62 -10.70
N ASP A 26 -1.22 -2.82 -11.45
CA ASP A 26 -1.17 -3.50 -12.75
C ASP A 26 -0.15 -2.85 -13.70
N ALA A 27 0.42 -3.68 -14.58
CA ALA A 27 1.50 -3.28 -15.49
C ALA A 27 2.70 -2.61 -14.77
N GLY A 28 3.02 -3.04 -13.54
CA GLY A 28 4.12 -2.50 -12.75
C GLY A 28 3.86 -1.09 -12.18
N GLY A 29 2.59 -0.68 -12.13
CA GLY A 29 2.17 0.64 -11.70
C GLY A 29 2.24 1.72 -12.77
N ALA A 30 2.37 1.33 -14.05
CA ALA A 30 2.23 2.29 -15.15
C ALA A 30 0.84 2.94 -15.14
N TYR A 31 0.74 4.20 -15.59
CA TYR A 31 -0.54 4.86 -15.76
C TYR A 31 -1.48 4.02 -16.66
N PRO A 32 -2.77 3.85 -16.32
CA PRO A 32 -3.52 4.55 -15.26
C PRO A 32 -3.49 3.88 -13.88
N SER A 33 -2.77 2.77 -13.69
CA SER A 33 -2.76 2.06 -12.41
C SER A 33 -2.17 2.92 -11.29
N GLY A 34 -0.88 3.24 -11.39
CA GLY A 34 -0.08 3.76 -10.28
C GLY A 34 0.36 2.68 -9.30
N ASN A 35 1.26 3.05 -8.38
CA ASN A 35 1.69 2.26 -7.23
C ASN A 35 1.27 2.98 -5.96
N THR A 36 1.04 2.22 -4.89
CA THR A 36 0.67 2.78 -3.59
C THR A 36 1.70 2.40 -2.55
N LEU A 37 2.09 3.34 -1.70
CA LEU A 37 2.98 3.04 -0.57
C LEU A 37 2.14 2.75 0.68
N LEU A 38 2.38 1.61 1.31
CA LEU A 38 1.80 1.24 2.60
C LEU A 38 2.87 1.32 3.68
N VAL A 39 2.63 2.16 4.68
CA VAL A 39 3.49 2.32 5.86
C VAL A 39 2.73 1.81 7.08
N ARG A 40 3.33 0.86 7.81
CA ARG A 40 2.77 0.24 9.02
C ARG A 40 3.65 0.61 10.22
N GLY A 41 3.21 1.59 11.00
CA GLY A 41 3.85 2.00 12.25
C GLY A 41 3.49 1.09 13.42
N ALA A 42 3.93 1.47 14.62
CA ALA A 42 3.66 0.69 15.84
C ALA A 42 2.22 0.82 16.36
N GLY A 43 1.49 1.86 15.94
CA GLY A 43 0.11 2.11 16.35
C GLY A 43 -0.79 2.69 15.27
N GLU A 44 -0.22 3.10 14.13
CA GLU A 44 -0.97 3.70 13.02
C GLU A 44 -0.41 3.18 11.69
N SER A 45 -1.28 3.09 10.69
CA SER A 45 -0.94 2.77 9.31
C SER A 45 -1.41 3.87 8.36
N VAL A 46 -0.60 4.13 7.35
CA VAL A 46 -0.87 5.18 6.35
C VAL A 46 -0.69 4.63 4.96
N MET A 47 -1.61 5.02 4.07
CA MET A 47 -1.54 4.74 2.64
C MET A 47 -1.19 6.03 1.89
N ILE A 48 -0.15 5.99 1.05
CA ILE A 48 0.29 7.13 0.27
C ILE A 48 0.01 6.85 -1.20
N ASP A 49 -0.67 7.79 -1.86
CA ASP A 49 -1.07 7.73 -3.27
C ASP A 49 -1.84 6.43 -3.61
N PRO A 50 -3.07 6.27 -3.08
CA PRO A 50 -3.90 5.10 -3.40
C PRO A 50 -4.15 5.01 -4.91
N SER A 51 -3.79 3.87 -5.47
CA SER A 51 -3.83 3.57 -6.90
C SER A 51 -5.22 3.03 -7.28
N VAL A 52 -5.59 3.12 -8.56
CA VAL A 52 -6.86 2.52 -9.01
C VAL A 52 -6.85 0.99 -8.88
N THR A 53 -5.67 0.37 -8.86
CA THR A 53 -5.53 -1.07 -8.61
C THR A 53 -5.88 -1.42 -7.16
N VAL A 54 -5.54 -0.59 -6.19
CA VAL A 54 -6.01 -0.76 -4.79
C VAL A 54 -7.54 -0.79 -4.75
N VAL A 55 -8.20 0.13 -5.43
CA VAL A 55 -9.67 0.15 -5.52
C VAL A 55 -10.20 -1.10 -6.23
N ALA A 56 -9.61 -1.47 -7.37
CA ALA A 56 -10.04 -2.63 -8.16
C ALA A 56 -9.90 -3.97 -7.41
N ARG A 57 -8.92 -4.08 -6.50
CA ARG A 57 -8.71 -5.27 -5.66
C ARG A 57 -9.52 -5.27 -4.36
N GLY A 58 -10.46 -4.34 -4.20
CA GLY A 58 -11.38 -4.31 -3.07
C GLY A 58 -10.98 -3.38 -1.92
N GLY A 59 -9.96 -2.54 -2.12
CA GLY A 59 -9.51 -1.54 -1.15
C GLY A 59 -8.19 -1.90 -0.48
N ALA A 60 -7.92 -1.24 0.65
CA ALA A 60 -6.67 -1.44 1.38
C ALA A 60 -6.56 -2.86 1.95
N PRO A 61 -5.39 -3.52 1.84
CA PRO A 61 -5.20 -4.89 2.32
C PRO A 61 -5.05 -5.01 3.85
N VAL A 62 -5.06 -3.87 4.56
CA VAL A 62 -5.00 -3.74 6.01
C VAL A 62 -5.85 -2.53 6.44
N PRO A 63 -6.25 -2.39 7.72
CA PRO A 63 -6.79 -1.13 8.23
C PRO A 63 -5.81 0.01 7.95
N VAL A 64 -6.33 1.17 7.55
CA VAL A 64 -5.57 2.39 7.22
C VAL A 64 -6.18 3.54 8.02
N ASP A 65 -5.36 4.21 8.83
CA ASP A 65 -5.80 5.32 9.68
C ASP A 65 -5.81 6.66 8.93
N ALA A 66 -4.91 6.81 7.94
CA ALA A 66 -4.83 8.01 7.12
C ALA A 66 -4.41 7.72 5.67
N VAL A 67 -4.85 8.61 4.77
CA VAL A 67 -4.44 8.65 3.37
C VAL A 67 -3.68 9.94 3.12
N ILE A 68 -2.53 9.84 2.45
CA ILE A 68 -1.74 10.99 2.01
C ILE A 68 -1.67 10.97 0.49
N ASN A 69 -2.03 12.08 -0.14
CA ASN A 69 -1.76 12.30 -1.55
C ASN A 69 -0.51 13.17 -1.66
N SER A 70 0.49 12.74 -2.43
CA SER A 70 1.73 13.47 -2.63
C SER A 70 1.55 14.76 -3.44
N HIS A 71 0.47 14.86 -4.21
CA HIS A 71 0.11 16.00 -5.04
C HIS A 71 -1.42 16.18 -5.16
N SER A 72 -1.84 17.29 -5.78
CA SER A 72 -3.24 17.60 -6.14
C SER A 72 -3.42 17.74 -7.65
#